data_AF-A0A6G3MJ58-F1
#
_entry.id   AF-A0A6G3MJ58-F1
#
_cell.length_a   1.000
_cell.length_b   1.000
_cell.length_c   1.000
_cell.angle_alpha   90.00
_cell.angle_beta   90.00
_cell.angle_gamma   90.00
#
_symmetry.space_group_name_H-M   'P 1'
#
loop_
_entity.id
_entity.type
_entity.pdbx_description
1 polymer ?
#
loop_
_entity_poly.entity_id
_entity_poly.type
_entity_poly.pdbx_seq_one_letter_code
_entity_poly.pdbx_strand_id
1 'polypeptide(L)'
;GAERVEGSFMINISSLDSDRIEFQTQLYDAVKNLGSCIMFQQFLPFTIRVEPYKPLYSFEGISKCLKKTVCVYHESGDNQTLMDEWWKFTTLRTTNISLNSCMEGNNSTKIEKMGIYFFIDFLKSSYIDLFSPSRNVIALYIILISSVSTFLKKFFLNTSHLIMFQEIPNPDYILNLCQYIYRARWSGDVELEEFFVSILFFIYRSPETLIRTTHLRDSRNVTIPNMNNNELDM
;
A
#
# COMPACT_ATOMS: atom_id res chain seq x y z
N GLY A 1 -13.67 -14.08 7.18
CA GLY A 1 -13.89 -14.82 8.44
C GLY A 1 -13.05 -14.16 9.50
N ALA A 2 -13.63 -13.85 10.66
CA ALA A 2 -12.85 -13.32 11.78
C ALA A 2 -11.96 -14.46 12.31
N GLU A 3 -10.65 -14.29 12.20
CA GLU A 3 -9.67 -15.22 12.73
C GLU A 3 -9.74 -15.14 14.26
N ARG A 4 -10.12 -16.25 14.92
CA ARG A 4 -10.14 -16.33 16.37
C ARG A 4 -8.70 -16.36 16.87
N VAL A 5 -8.33 -15.37 17.68
CA VAL A 5 -7.03 -15.35 18.35
C VAL A 5 -7.20 -15.96 19.73
N GLU A 6 -6.56 -17.10 19.96
CA GLU A 6 -6.52 -17.79 21.25
C GLU A 6 -5.12 -17.68 21.85
N GLY A 7 -5.04 -17.74 23.18
CA GLY A 7 -3.78 -17.77 23.90
C GLY A 7 -4.01 -18.25 25.32
N SER A 8 -2.99 -18.89 25.88
CA SER A 8 -2.98 -19.40 27.25
C SER A 8 -1.72 -18.95 27.96
N PHE A 9 -1.82 -18.78 29.28
CA PHE A 9 -0.68 -18.53 30.15
C PHE A 9 -0.59 -19.69 31.14
N MET A 10 0.62 -20.20 31.35
CA MET A 10 0.87 -21.22 32.36
C MET A 10 1.57 -20.57 33.55
N ILE A 11 1.02 -20.78 34.74
CA ILE A 11 1.63 -20.33 35.99
C ILE A 11 2.22 -21.57 36.65
N ASN A 12 3.54 -21.57 36.84
CA ASN A 12 4.21 -22.69 37.49
C ASN A 12 4.10 -22.54 39.00
N ILE A 13 3.30 -23.42 39.61
CA ILE A 13 3.02 -23.43 41.06
C ILE A 13 4.28 -23.83 41.87
N SER A 14 5.30 -24.39 41.23
CA SER A 14 6.56 -24.81 41.86
C SER A 14 7.47 -23.68 42.35
N SER A 15 7.19 -22.42 42.00
CA SER A 15 7.90 -21.28 42.60
C SER A 15 7.50 -21.00 44.05
N LEU A 16 6.48 -21.72 44.56
CA LEU A 16 5.98 -21.71 45.93
C LEU A 16 6.19 -23.10 46.57
N ASP A 17 7.41 -23.64 46.54
CA ASP A 17 7.70 -25.03 46.96
C ASP A 17 7.35 -25.32 48.45
N SER A 18 7.31 -24.29 49.30
CA SER A 18 6.81 -24.35 50.68
C SER A 18 5.27 -24.44 50.76
N ASP A 19 4.57 -23.96 49.74
CA ASP A 19 3.13 -23.73 49.79
C ASP A 19 2.35 -24.82 49.04
N ARG A 20 2.98 -25.81 48.40
CA ARG A 20 2.25 -26.85 47.66
C ARG A 20 1.44 -27.76 48.59
N ILE A 21 2.03 -28.18 49.71
CA ILE A 21 1.33 -28.99 50.73
C ILE A 21 0.29 -28.11 51.42
N GLU A 22 0.66 -26.87 51.77
CA GLU A 22 -0.24 -25.88 52.37
C GLU A 22 -1.47 -25.61 51.47
N PHE A 23 -1.25 -25.48 50.16
CA PHE A 23 -2.28 -25.30 49.16
C PHE A 23 -3.20 -26.51 49.06
N GLN A 24 -2.64 -27.73 49.04
CA GLN A 24 -3.43 -28.95 49.02
C GLN A 24 -4.29 -29.09 50.29
N THR A 25 -3.74 -28.71 51.46
CA THR A 25 -4.50 -28.68 52.72
C THR A 25 -5.57 -27.60 52.72
N GLN A 26 -5.28 -26.40 52.23
CA GLN A 26 -6.25 -25.31 52.10
C GLN A 26 -7.36 -25.66 51.10
N LEU A 27 -7.06 -26.43 50.05
CA LEU A 27 -8.05 -26.90 49.08
C LEU A 27 -8.94 -27.98 49.69
N TYR A 28 -8.36 -28.93 50.43
CA TYR A 28 -9.14 -29.91 51.18
C TYR A 28 -10.04 -29.26 52.23
N ASP A 29 -9.52 -28.27 52.95
CA ASP A 29 -10.29 -27.52 53.95
C ASP A 29 -11.37 -26.66 53.30
N ALA A 30 -11.14 -26.07 52.12
CA ALA A 30 -12.15 -25.30 51.38
C ALA A 30 -13.34 -26.13 50.90
N VAL A 31 -13.09 -27.38 50.53
CA VAL A 31 -14.16 -28.30 50.12
C VAL A 31 -14.90 -28.87 51.34
N LYS A 32 -14.19 -29.10 52.45
CA LYS A 32 -14.77 -29.72 53.65
C LYS A 32 -15.50 -28.72 54.56
N ASN A 33 -14.90 -27.54 54.75
CA ASN A 33 -15.44 -26.44 55.53
C ASN A 33 -15.90 -25.37 54.54
N LEU A 34 -17.18 -25.39 54.17
CA LEU A 34 -17.78 -24.33 53.35
C LEU A 34 -17.46 -22.98 53.98
N GLY A 35 -16.60 -22.18 53.33
CA GLY A 35 -16.19 -20.86 53.78
C GLY A 35 -14.70 -20.60 53.94
N SER A 36 -13.79 -21.57 53.78
CA SER A 36 -12.36 -21.25 53.76
C SER A 36 -11.88 -20.83 52.36
N CYS A 37 -11.16 -19.70 52.31
CA CYS A 37 -10.67 -19.10 51.06
C CYS A 37 -9.21 -19.45 50.81
N ILE A 38 -8.88 -19.70 49.54
CA ILE A 38 -7.49 -19.88 49.07
C ILE A 38 -6.98 -18.56 48.48
N MET A 39 -5.75 -18.17 48.83
CA MET A 39 -5.10 -16.94 48.40
C MET A 39 -4.04 -17.21 47.33
N PHE A 40 -4.23 -16.69 46.12
CA PHE A 40 -3.21 -16.72 45.08
C PHE A 40 -2.52 -15.37 44.94
N GLN A 41 -1.26 -15.29 45.35
CA GLN A 41 -0.43 -14.11 45.12
C GLN A 41 0.06 -14.07 43.66
N GLN A 42 -0.01 -12.90 43.03
CA GLN A 42 0.51 -12.65 41.68
C GLN A 42 -0.06 -13.57 40.57
N PHE A 43 -1.35 -13.89 40.65
CA PHE A 43 -1.95 -14.94 39.82
C PHE A 43 -2.18 -14.54 38.36
N LEU A 44 -2.58 -13.30 38.06
CA LEU A 44 -3.06 -12.96 36.70
C LEU A 44 -2.51 -11.64 36.16
N PRO A 45 -2.06 -11.60 34.89
CA PRO A 45 -1.85 -10.34 34.18
C PRO A 45 -3.22 -9.71 33.88
N PHE A 46 -3.48 -8.53 34.43
CA PHE A 46 -4.76 -7.82 34.24
C PHE A 46 -4.88 -7.16 32.84
N THR A 47 -3.76 -7.04 32.13
CA THR A 47 -3.67 -6.35 30.85
C THR A 47 -3.19 -7.29 29.76
N ILE A 48 -4.06 -7.55 28.78
CA ILE A 48 -3.76 -8.39 27.61
C ILE A 48 -3.71 -7.50 26.38
N ARG A 49 -2.68 -7.69 25.55
CA ARG A 49 -2.60 -7.02 24.25
C ARG A 49 -3.01 -7.97 23.14
N VAL A 50 -3.89 -7.47 22.28
CA VAL A 50 -4.43 -8.17 21.12
C VAL A 50 -3.84 -7.50 19.88
N GLU A 51 -2.86 -8.18 19.28
CA GLU A 51 -2.25 -7.76 18.02
C GLU A 51 -2.75 -8.62 16.86
N PRO A 52 -2.92 -8.04 15.66
CA PRO A 52 -3.28 -8.80 14.48
C PRO A 52 -2.16 -9.76 14.10
N TYR A 53 -2.54 -11.00 13.74
CA TYR A 53 -1.62 -12.07 13.32
C TYR A 53 -0.58 -12.50 14.37
N LYS A 54 -0.81 -12.17 15.64
CA LYS A 54 0.02 -12.62 16.77
C LYS A 54 -0.83 -13.27 17.85
N PRO A 55 -0.28 -14.24 18.60
CA PRO A 55 -0.99 -14.83 19.74
C PRO A 55 -1.24 -13.77 20.83
N LEU A 56 -2.26 -13.99 21.65
CA LEU A 56 -2.51 -13.16 22.83
C LEU A 56 -1.30 -13.23 23.77
N TYR A 57 -0.83 -12.07 24.22
CA TYR A 57 0.28 -12.00 25.16
C TYR A 57 0.00 -10.95 26.25
N SER A 58 0.57 -11.16 27.43
CA SER A 58 0.46 -10.20 28.54
C SER A 58 1.25 -8.94 28.21
N PHE A 59 0.65 -7.77 28.40
CA PHE A 59 1.31 -6.52 28.07
C PHE A 59 2.39 -6.17 29.12
N GLU A 60 3.65 -6.53 28.84
CA GLU A 60 4.78 -6.41 29.79
C GLU A 60 5.02 -4.99 30.31
N GLY A 61 4.67 -3.96 29.54
CA GLY A 61 4.85 -2.56 29.93
C GLY A 61 3.98 -2.12 31.11
N ILE A 62 2.83 -2.76 31.34
CA ILE A 62 1.90 -2.44 32.46
C ILE A 62 1.71 -3.64 33.39
N SER A 63 1.87 -4.88 32.89
CA SER A 63 1.59 -6.10 33.65
C SER A 63 2.51 -6.29 34.86
N LYS A 64 3.75 -5.76 34.83
CA LYS A 64 4.66 -5.79 35.98
C LYS A 64 4.15 -5.01 37.20
N CYS A 65 3.38 -3.94 36.98
CA CYS A 65 2.85 -3.10 38.06
C CYS A 65 1.48 -3.55 38.57
N LEU A 66 0.77 -4.44 37.86
CA LEU A 66 -0.64 -4.74 38.11
C LEU A 66 -0.91 -6.22 38.43
N LYS A 67 -0.03 -6.82 39.24
CA LYS A 67 -0.24 -8.14 39.81
C LYS A 67 -1.22 -8.02 40.99
N LYS A 68 -2.42 -8.55 40.83
CA LYS A 68 -3.42 -8.62 41.91
C LYS A 68 -3.48 -10.00 42.53
N THR A 69 -3.75 -10.03 43.83
CA THR A 69 -4.05 -11.25 44.57
C THR A 69 -5.50 -11.65 44.31
N VAL A 70 -5.73 -12.95 44.14
CA VAL A 70 -7.05 -13.53 43.86
C VAL A 70 -7.45 -14.46 44.99
N CYS A 71 -8.70 -14.33 45.41
CA CYS A 71 -9.34 -15.13 46.45
C CYS A 71 -10.31 -16.11 45.81
N VAL A 72 -10.21 -17.37 46.22
CA VAL A 72 -10.98 -18.48 45.66
C VAL A 72 -11.84 -19.10 46.75
N TYR A 73 -13.14 -19.13 46.49
CA TYR A 73 -14.15 -19.73 47.37
C TYR A 73 -14.79 -20.93 46.67
N HIS A 74 -15.08 -21.96 47.46
CA HIS A 74 -15.95 -23.06 47.07
C HIS A 74 -17.36 -22.77 47.60
N GLU A 75 -18.35 -22.80 46.71
CA GLU A 75 -19.75 -22.50 47.02
C GLU A 75 -20.61 -23.68 46.57
N SER A 76 -21.58 -24.07 47.40
CA SER A 76 -22.50 -25.18 47.14
C SER A 76 -23.94 -24.66 47.09
N GLY A 77 -24.71 -25.13 46.11
CA GLY A 77 -26.10 -24.72 45.89
C GLY A 77 -27.07 -25.27 46.94
N ASP A 78 -28.03 -24.43 47.34
CA ASP A 78 -28.96 -24.67 48.46
C ASP A 78 -30.03 -25.77 48.22
N ASN A 79 -30.04 -26.42 47.05
CA ASN A 79 -31.08 -27.39 46.70
C ASN A 79 -30.66 -28.80 47.13
N GLN A 80 -31.36 -29.35 48.13
CA GLN A 80 -31.07 -30.59 48.86
C GLN A 80 -30.98 -31.89 48.04
N THR A 81 -30.91 -31.87 46.70
CA THR A 81 -30.90 -33.10 45.89
C THR A 81 -29.94 -33.15 44.71
N LEU A 82 -29.15 -32.12 44.39
CA LEU A 82 -28.00 -32.27 43.47
C LEU A 82 -26.87 -31.32 43.85
N MET A 83 -25.65 -31.88 43.85
CA MET A 83 -24.37 -31.26 44.20
C MET A 83 -23.97 -30.19 43.17
N ASP A 84 -24.61 -29.03 43.22
CA ASP A 84 -24.19 -27.88 42.44
C ASP A 84 -23.05 -27.17 43.17
N GLU A 85 -21.81 -27.58 42.87
CA GLU A 85 -20.59 -26.98 43.41
C GLU A 85 -19.88 -26.16 42.32
N TRP A 86 -19.47 -24.93 42.65
CA TRP A 86 -18.64 -24.13 41.76
C TRP A 86 -17.56 -23.37 42.53
N TRP A 87 -16.54 -22.96 41.79
CA TRP A 87 -15.46 -22.11 42.28
C TRP A 87 -15.74 -20.66 41.92
N LYS A 88 -15.68 -19.78 42.92
CA LYS A 88 -15.87 -18.34 42.76
C LYS A 88 -14.55 -17.62 42.97
N PHE A 89 -14.17 -16.80 41.99
CA PHE A 89 -12.94 -16.03 41.99
C PHE A 89 -13.23 -14.56 42.23
N THR A 90 -12.49 -13.95 43.14
CA THR A 90 -12.62 -12.51 43.46
C THR A 90 -11.26 -11.87 43.64
N THR A 91 -11.18 -10.56 43.48
CA THR A 91 -9.91 -9.83 43.63
C THR A 91 -9.96 -8.85 44.79
N LEU A 92 -8.80 -8.66 45.42
CA LEU A 92 -8.60 -7.67 46.48
C LEU A 92 -8.05 -6.35 45.91
N ARG A 93 -8.58 -5.23 46.41
CA ARG A 93 -8.17 -3.88 46.00
C ARG A 93 -6.99 -3.33 46.81
N THR A 94 -6.73 -3.85 48.01
CA THR A 94 -5.80 -3.27 48.99
C THR A 94 -4.42 -3.95 48.99
N THR A 95 -3.38 -3.13 49.07
CA THR A 95 -1.96 -3.53 49.03
C THR A 95 -1.39 -3.99 50.39
N ASN A 96 -2.17 -3.92 51.47
CA ASN A 96 -1.80 -4.50 52.77
C ASN A 96 -2.50 -5.85 52.92
N ILE A 97 -1.77 -6.92 52.59
CA ILE A 97 -2.29 -8.28 52.50
C ILE A 97 -1.92 -9.02 53.78
N SER A 98 -2.92 -9.32 54.62
CA SER A 98 -2.83 -10.35 55.66
C SER A 98 -3.75 -11.50 55.27
N LEU A 99 -3.39 -12.75 55.58
CA LEU A 99 -4.15 -13.97 55.25
C LEU A 99 -5.65 -13.88 55.59
N ASN A 100 -6.01 -13.07 56.58
CA ASN A 100 -7.38 -12.86 57.07
C ASN A 100 -8.23 -11.95 56.17
N SER A 101 -7.69 -11.36 55.10
CA SER A 101 -8.42 -10.40 54.24
C SER A 101 -9.52 -11.03 53.38
N CYS A 102 -9.46 -12.35 53.19
CA CYS A 102 -10.50 -13.13 52.50
C CYS A 102 -11.34 -13.99 53.44
N MET A 103 -11.19 -13.79 54.75
CA MET A 103 -12.17 -14.24 55.73
C MET A 103 -13.17 -13.09 55.91
N GLU A 104 -14.41 -13.35 55.53
CA GLU A 104 -15.51 -12.40 55.60
C GLU A 104 -15.82 -12.08 57.07
N GLY A 105 -15.21 -11.01 57.59
CA GLY A 105 -15.32 -10.73 59.02
C GLY A 105 -14.85 -9.37 59.53
N ASN A 106 -14.42 -8.42 58.70
CA ASN A 106 -14.27 -7.01 59.15
C ASN A 106 -14.21 -5.99 57.99
N ASN A 107 -15.33 -5.28 57.81
CA ASN A 107 -15.62 -3.97 57.18
C ASN A 107 -14.51 -3.11 56.51
N SER A 108 -13.57 -3.65 55.74
CA SER A 108 -12.69 -2.79 54.92
C SER A 108 -12.12 -3.39 53.63
N THR A 109 -12.33 -4.68 53.34
CA THR A 109 -11.87 -5.30 52.08
C THR A 109 -13.05 -5.46 51.13
N LYS A 110 -13.29 -4.43 50.32
CA LYS A 110 -14.31 -4.50 49.25
C LYS A 110 -13.89 -5.54 48.22
N ILE A 111 -14.56 -6.69 48.24
CA ILE A 111 -14.39 -7.78 47.28
C ILE A 111 -14.95 -7.29 45.93
N GLU A 112 -14.07 -7.17 44.92
CA GLU A 112 -14.46 -6.70 43.58
C GLU A 112 -14.51 -7.86 42.58
N LYS A 113 -15.37 -7.72 41.56
CA LYS A 113 -15.39 -8.61 40.39
C LYS A 113 -14.04 -8.52 39.68
N MET A 114 -13.57 -9.66 39.18
CA MET A 114 -12.38 -9.70 38.34
C MET A 114 -12.65 -9.00 37.01
N GLY A 115 -11.88 -7.95 36.71
CA GLY A 115 -11.85 -7.32 35.39
C GLY A 115 -10.61 -7.78 34.61
N ILE A 116 -10.65 -7.70 33.28
CA ILE A 116 -9.47 -7.83 32.42
C ILE A 116 -9.54 -6.68 31.42
N TYR A 117 -8.44 -5.97 31.22
CA TYR A 117 -8.34 -4.93 30.19
C TYR A 117 -7.70 -5.51 28.93
N PHE A 118 -8.41 -5.36 27.80
CA PHE A 118 -7.91 -5.71 26.48
C PHE A 118 -7.46 -4.46 25.74
N PHE A 119 -6.19 -4.43 25.34
CA PHE A 119 -5.64 -3.44 24.43
C PHE A 119 -5.69 -4.01 23.02
N ILE A 120 -6.60 -3.50 22.21
CA ILE A 120 -6.83 -3.99 20.85
C ILE A 120 -6.14 -3.04 19.89
N ASP A 121 -5.13 -3.54 19.17
CA ASP A 121 -4.52 -2.80 18.09
C ASP A 121 -5.43 -2.88 16.86
N PHE A 122 -5.99 -1.75 16.44
CA PHE A 122 -6.82 -1.71 15.24
C PHE A 122 -5.95 -1.88 13.99
N LEU A 123 -6.30 -2.86 13.16
CA LEU A 123 -5.79 -2.93 11.80
C LEU A 123 -6.27 -1.69 11.04
N LYS A 124 -5.31 -0.94 10.48
CA LYS A 124 -5.59 0.13 9.53
C LYS A 124 -6.36 -0.51 8.36
N SER A 125 -7.53 0.05 8.04
CA SER A 125 -8.47 -0.53 7.05
C SER A 125 -7.78 -0.92 5.74
N SER A 126 -8.11 -2.10 5.22
CA SER A 126 -7.48 -2.72 4.06
C SER A 126 -7.57 -1.91 2.75
N TYR A 127 -8.55 -1.01 2.61
CA TYR A 127 -8.75 -0.24 1.38
C TYR A 127 -7.64 0.79 1.11
N ILE A 128 -7.01 1.33 2.16
CA ILE A 128 -5.86 2.23 2.02
C ILE A 128 -4.53 1.48 1.90
N ASP A 129 -4.51 0.17 2.17
CA ASP A 129 -3.31 -0.65 2.04
C ASP A 129 -3.05 -1.11 0.59
N LEU A 130 -4.07 -1.04 -0.27
CA LEU A 130 -3.94 -1.25 -1.72
C LEU A 130 -3.18 -0.13 -2.42
N PHE A 131 -3.09 1.07 -1.83
CA PHE A 131 -2.31 2.20 -2.35
C PHE A 131 -1.06 2.49 -1.52
N SER A 132 -0.73 1.62 -0.54
CA SER A 132 0.50 1.74 0.22
C SER A 132 1.71 1.64 -0.71
N PRO A 133 2.63 2.64 -0.72
CA PRO A 133 3.79 2.64 -1.60
C PRO A 133 4.64 1.38 -1.45
N SER A 134 4.78 0.88 -0.22
CA SER A 134 5.58 -0.31 0.12
C SER A 134 5.12 -1.60 -0.54
N ARG A 135 3.81 -1.78 -0.77
CA ARG A 135 3.26 -3.00 -1.38
C ARG A 135 3.27 -2.95 -2.90
N ASN A 136 3.25 -1.76 -3.50
CA ASN A 136 3.17 -1.56 -4.95
C ASN A 136 4.42 -0.96 -5.60
N VAL A 137 5.56 -0.91 -4.90
CA VAL A 137 6.84 -0.43 -5.47
C VAL A 137 7.15 -1.13 -6.78
N ILE A 138 6.86 -2.43 -6.87
CA ILE A 138 7.11 -3.23 -8.06
C ILE A 138 6.25 -2.79 -9.25
N ALA A 139 4.98 -2.46 -9.02
CA ALA A 139 4.07 -2.00 -10.07
C ALA A 139 4.50 -0.62 -10.59
N LEU A 140 4.90 0.27 -9.69
CA LEU A 140 5.44 1.59 -10.05
C LEU A 140 6.72 1.47 -10.90
N TYR A 141 7.62 0.54 -10.54
CA TYR A 141 8.84 0.28 -11.29
C TYR A 141 8.57 -0.18 -12.73
N ILE A 142 7.64 -1.14 -12.88
CA ILE A 142 7.23 -1.65 -14.20
C ILE A 142 6.66 -0.52 -15.06
N ILE A 143 5.73 0.27 -14.51
CA ILE A 143 5.11 1.39 -15.26
C ILE A 143 6.15 2.41 -15.70
N LEU A 144 7.05 2.81 -14.79
CA LEU A 144 8.09 3.80 -15.09
C LEU A 144 9.02 3.31 -16.20
N ILE A 145 9.54 2.09 -16.08
CA ILE A 145 10.44 1.51 -17.08
C ILE A 145 9.75 1.30 -18.42
N SER A 146 8.51 0.79 -18.42
CA SER A 146 7.74 0.62 -19.64
C SER A 146 7.48 1.95 -20.34
N SER A 147 7.22 3.02 -19.57
CA SER A 147 7.01 4.37 -20.11
C SER A 147 8.28 4.90 -20.78
N VAL A 148 9.42 4.87 -20.08
CA VAL A 148 10.71 5.32 -20.62
C VAL A 148 11.13 4.50 -21.84
N SER A 149 10.95 3.18 -21.79
CA SER A 149 11.28 2.28 -22.90
C SER A 149 10.44 2.55 -24.14
N THR A 150 9.15 2.82 -23.96
CA THR A 150 8.24 3.16 -25.05
C THR A 150 8.56 4.52 -25.64
N PHE A 151 8.91 5.49 -24.79
CA PHE A 151 9.34 6.81 -25.21
C PHE A 151 10.56 6.70 -26.11
N LEU A 152 11.65 6.09 -25.63
CA LEU A 152 12.88 5.90 -26.41
C LEU A 152 12.64 5.15 -27.72
N LYS A 153 11.83 4.07 -27.71
CA LYS A 153 11.44 3.35 -28.93
C LYS A 153 10.79 4.26 -29.97
N LYS A 154 9.91 5.18 -29.55
CA LYS A 154 9.25 6.11 -30.48
C LYS A 154 10.24 7.10 -31.13
N PHE A 155 11.27 7.55 -30.42
CA PHE A 155 12.28 8.44 -31.01
C PHE A 155 13.09 7.74 -32.11
N PHE A 156 13.49 6.49 -31.89
CA PHE A 156 14.35 5.78 -32.84
C PHE A 156 13.58 5.10 -33.98
N LEU A 157 12.36 4.61 -33.73
CA LEU A 157 11.61 3.82 -34.72
C LEU A 157 10.71 4.65 -35.62
N ASN A 158 10.30 5.86 -35.22
CA ASN A 158 9.43 6.72 -36.02
C ASN A 158 10.18 7.49 -37.12
N THR A 159 11.49 7.27 -37.29
CA THR A 159 12.29 7.93 -38.32
C THR A 159 12.03 7.35 -39.71
N SER A 160 11.56 6.09 -39.81
CA SER A 160 11.39 5.39 -41.10
C SER A 160 10.39 6.08 -42.04
N HIS A 161 9.28 6.60 -41.50
CA HIS A 161 8.30 7.34 -42.29
C HIS A 161 8.82 8.71 -42.74
N LEU A 162 9.84 9.25 -42.08
CA LEU A 162 10.45 10.53 -42.44
C LEU A 162 11.57 10.39 -43.47
N ILE A 163 12.08 9.18 -43.71
CA ILE A 163 13.18 8.92 -44.68
C ILE A 163 12.87 9.53 -46.04
N MET A 164 11.64 9.35 -46.54
CA MET A 164 11.21 9.87 -47.83
C MET A 164 11.26 11.41 -47.95
N PHE A 165 11.26 12.13 -46.82
CA PHE A 165 11.29 13.59 -46.78
C PHE A 165 12.65 14.15 -46.31
N GLN A 166 13.41 13.38 -45.53
CA GLN A 166 14.71 13.80 -44.99
C GLN A 166 15.87 13.50 -45.94
N GLU A 167 15.81 12.40 -46.69
CA GLU A 167 16.91 11.92 -47.53
C GLU A 167 16.74 12.33 -49.00
N ILE A 168 16.48 13.61 -49.26
CA ILE A 168 16.29 14.13 -50.63
C ILE A 168 17.65 14.61 -51.19
N PRO A 169 18.10 14.11 -52.36
CA PRO A 169 19.45 14.39 -52.88
C PRO A 169 19.64 15.83 -53.40
N ASN A 170 18.59 16.49 -53.89
CA ASN A 170 18.60 17.91 -54.27
C ASN A 170 17.22 18.55 -54.03
N PRO A 171 17.08 19.42 -53.01
CA PRO A 171 15.81 20.09 -52.67
C PRO A 171 15.57 21.42 -53.43
N ASP A 172 16.48 21.88 -54.30
CA ASP A 172 16.46 23.22 -54.89
C ASP A 172 15.19 23.49 -55.69
N TYR A 173 14.64 22.48 -56.38
CA TYR A 173 13.41 22.66 -57.14
C TYR A 173 12.22 22.96 -56.23
N ILE A 174 12.07 22.21 -55.14
CA ILE A 174 11.00 22.41 -54.16
C ILE A 174 11.19 23.76 -53.46
N LEU A 175 12.42 24.12 -53.12
CA LEU A 175 12.74 25.42 -52.54
C LEU A 175 12.34 26.58 -53.47
N ASN A 176 12.67 26.47 -54.76
CA ASN A 176 12.27 27.47 -55.76
C ASN A 176 10.74 27.53 -55.92
N LEU A 177 10.03 26.41 -55.85
CA LEU A 177 8.56 26.38 -55.85
C LEU A 177 7.99 27.15 -54.65
N CYS A 178 8.54 26.95 -53.45
CA CYS A 178 8.17 27.72 -52.26
C CYS A 178 8.44 29.23 -52.43
N GLN A 179 9.52 29.60 -53.11
CA GLN A 179 9.82 31.00 -53.44
C GLN A 179 8.83 31.59 -54.46
N TYR A 180 8.38 30.81 -55.45
CA TYR A 180 7.35 31.26 -56.38
C TYR A 180 5.99 31.47 -55.70
N ILE A 181 5.62 30.58 -54.77
CA ILE A 181 4.42 30.76 -53.92
C ILE A 181 4.55 32.06 -53.11
N TYR A 182 5.71 32.28 -52.48
CA TYR A 182 5.96 33.51 -51.72
C TYR A 182 5.87 34.76 -52.61
N ARG A 183 6.40 34.70 -53.84
CA ARG A 183 6.32 35.79 -54.80
C ARG A 183 4.89 36.06 -55.24
N ALA A 184 4.11 35.03 -55.58
CA ALA A 184 2.70 35.14 -55.95
C ALA A 184 1.87 35.78 -54.84
N ARG A 185 2.14 35.38 -53.58
CA ARG A 185 1.51 35.98 -52.41
C ARG A 185 1.90 37.45 -52.22
N TRP A 186 3.16 37.81 -52.46
CA TRP A 186 3.60 39.20 -52.40
C TRP A 186 2.92 40.04 -53.50
N SER A 187 2.82 39.52 -54.72
CA SER A 187 2.14 40.22 -55.81
C SER A 187 0.62 40.26 -55.67
N GLY A 188 0.04 39.48 -54.76
CA GLY A 188 -1.41 39.37 -54.57
C GLY A 188 -2.13 38.61 -55.69
N ASP A 189 -1.41 37.77 -56.44
CA ASP A 189 -1.96 36.99 -57.55
C ASP A 189 -2.39 35.61 -57.05
N VAL A 190 -3.69 35.49 -56.73
CA VAL A 190 -4.28 34.32 -56.06
C VAL A 190 -4.37 33.12 -57.01
N GLU A 191 -4.67 33.32 -58.30
CA GLU A 191 -4.74 32.22 -59.26
C GLU A 191 -3.37 31.54 -59.43
N LEU A 192 -2.31 32.36 -59.47
CA LEU A 192 -0.94 31.85 -59.57
C LEU A 192 -0.49 31.14 -58.28
N GLU A 193 -0.90 31.65 -57.12
CA GLU A 193 -0.67 31.00 -55.83
C GLU A 193 -1.34 29.61 -55.78
N GLU A 194 -2.62 29.52 -56.13
CA GLU A 194 -3.36 28.26 -56.17
C GLU A 194 -2.71 27.23 -57.10
N PHE A 195 -2.26 27.67 -58.27
CA PHE A 195 -1.56 26.82 -59.22
C PHE A 195 -0.27 26.23 -58.62
N PHE A 196 0.62 27.06 -58.08
CA PHE A 196 1.88 26.57 -57.51
C PHE A 196 1.67 25.70 -56.25
N VAL A 197 0.67 26.02 -55.43
CA VAL A 197 0.28 25.21 -54.27
C VAL A 197 -0.26 23.84 -54.70
N SER A 198 -1.04 23.78 -55.78
CA SER A 198 -1.54 22.50 -56.31
C SER A 198 -0.39 21.59 -56.77
N ILE A 199 0.64 22.16 -57.41
CA ILE A 199 1.86 21.44 -57.82
C ILE A 199 2.62 20.92 -56.60
N LEU A 200 2.77 21.74 -55.56
CA LEU A 200 3.44 21.34 -54.32
C LEU A 200 2.73 20.14 -53.69
N PHE A 201 1.41 20.19 -53.54
CA PHE A 201 0.63 19.07 -53.01
C PHE A 201 0.73 17.82 -53.88
N PHE A 202 0.69 17.96 -55.21
CA PHE A 202 0.83 16.83 -56.12
C PHE A 202 2.18 16.10 -55.95
N ILE A 203 3.27 16.87 -55.78
CA ILE A 203 4.61 16.31 -55.55
C ILE A 203 4.67 15.59 -54.20
N TYR A 204 4.18 16.21 -53.12
CA TYR A 204 4.23 15.61 -51.78
C TYR A 204 3.27 14.42 -51.60
N ARG A 205 2.24 14.30 -52.44
CA ARG A 205 1.29 13.18 -52.42
C ARG A 205 1.85 11.91 -53.07
N SER A 206 2.86 12.01 -53.93
CA SER A 206 3.44 10.88 -54.66
C SER A 206 4.96 10.79 -54.45
N PRO A 207 5.47 9.78 -53.70
CA PRO A 207 6.91 9.62 -53.48
C PRO A 207 7.68 9.41 -54.80
N GLU A 208 7.07 8.77 -55.80
CA GLU A 208 7.69 8.61 -57.12
C GLU A 208 7.93 9.95 -57.82
N THR A 209 6.94 10.85 -57.76
CA THR A 209 7.06 12.19 -58.37
C THR A 209 8.09 13.01 -57.61
N LEU A 210 8.09 12.93 -56.27
CA LEU A 210 9.08 13.61 -55.43
C LEU A 210 10.51 13.20 -55.81
N ILE A 211 10.81 11.91 -55.84
CA ILE A 211 12.15 11.39 -56.19
C ILE A 211 12.53 11.78 -57.63
N ARG A 212 11.62 11.64 -58.60
CA ARG A 212 11.87 12.06 -59.99
C ARG A 212 12.22 13.55 -60.03
N THR A 213 11.47 14.41 -59.36
CA THR A 213 11.72 15.86 -59.38
C THR A 213 13.07 16.25 -58.76
N THR A 214 13.53 15.52 -57.74
CA THR A 214 14.76 15.85 -57.01
C THR A 214 16.00 15.22 -57.61
N HIS A 215 15.89 14.10 -58.36
CA HIS A 215 17.02 13.50 -59.07
C HIS A 215 17.30 14.09 -60.47
N LEU A 216 16.28 14.62 -61.16
CA LEU A 216 16.38 14.95 -62.59
C LEU A 216 17.13 16.25 -62.93
N ARG A 217 17.62 17.03 -61.95
CA ARG A 217 18.09 18.41 -62.23
C ARG A 217 19.61 18.59 -62.33
N ASP A 218 20.40 17.55 -62.07
CA ASP A 218 21.86 17.61 -62.25
C ASP A 218 22.29 17.63 -63.75
N SER A 219 21.38 17.35 -64.68
CA SER A 219 21.69 17.17 -66.12
C SER A 219 21.12 18.25 -67.06
N ARG A 220 20.58 19.36 -66.54
CA ARG A 220 20.22 20.52 -67.36
C ARG A 220 21.06 21.73 -66.98
N ASN A 221 22.32 21.72 -67.44
CA ASN A 221 22.98 22.94 -67.86
C ASN A 221 22.06 23.60 -68.89
N VAL A 222 21.34 24.63 -68.46
CA VAL A 222 20.61 25.51 -69.36
C VAL A 222 21.66 26.23 -70.18
N THR A 223 22.06 25.64 -71.31
CA THR A 223 22.62 26.40 -72.42
C THR A 223 21.49 27.31 -72.90
N ILE A 224 21.51 28.55 -72.44
CA ILE A 224 20.69 29.63 -72.97
C ILE A 224 20.99 29.70 -74.47
N PRO A 225 20.03 29.46 -75.38
CA PRO A 225 20.24 29.75 -76.78
C PRO A 225 20.40 31.26 -76.89
N ASN A 226 21.55 31.68 -77.41
CA ASN A 226 21.90 33.06 -77.68
C ASN A 226 20.92 33.61 -78.73
N MET A 227 19.89 34.35 -78.30
CA MET A 227 19.08 35.19 -79.19
C MET A 227 19.59 36.62 -79.07
N ASN A 228 20.66 36.91 -79.81
CA ASN A 228 21.01 38.27 -80.19
C ASN A 228 20.63 38.47 -81.66
N ASN A 229 19.48 39.11 -81.83
CA ASN A 229 19.18 40.23 -82.73
C ASN A 229 19.65 40.13 -84.19
N ASN A 230 18.73 39.80 -85.09
CA ASN A 230 18.64 40.46 -86.39
C ASN A 230 17.24 41.10 -86.51
N GLU A 231 17.16 42.20 -87.28
CA GLU A 231 15.96 42.98 -87.65
C GLU A 231 15.62 44.20 -86.77
N LEU A 232 16.42 45.25 -86.98
CA LEU A 232 15.95 46.63 -87.07
C LEU A 232 16.17 47.06 -88.53
N ASP A 233 15.14 46.90 -89.37
CA ASP A 233 14.98 47.57 -90.67
C ASP A 233 13.47 47.58 -90.99
N MET A 234 12.77 48.57 -90.42
CA MET A 234 11.80 49.49 -91.06
C MET A 234 11.08 50.32 -90.00
#